data_AF-N6Y896-F1
#
_entry.id   AF-N6Y896-F1
#
_cell.length_a   1.000
_cell.length_b   1.000
_cell.length_c   1.000
_cell.angle_alpha   90.00
_cell.angle_beta   90.00
_cell.angle_gamma   90.00
#
_symmetry.space_group_name_H-M   'P 1'
#
loop_
_entity.id
_entity.type
_entity.pdbx_description
1 polymer ?
#
loop_
_entity_poly.entity_id
_entity_poly.type
_entity_poly.pdbx_seq_one_letter_code
_entity_poly.pdbx_strand_id
1 'polypeptide(L)'
;QPAAALLAQVLARPTLSPPSSSLGRHFDAAAGLLGLCEVMHNEAEAAIALERLASGTAAPEVTPGDWRICDAGGALRGQADGARSRTDRGAPAAGSVPQPDDRAHPGAGALPPGGTLELDLHPLLLRLADEPEPARGAARFQATLAAALVAWVEEARQRTGCATVVLSGGCLHNRLLADALHAALPARGFEVLGAHRLSPGDAGLALGQAWVAMHRLAATKED
;
A
#
# COMPACT_ATOMS: atom_id res chain seq x y z
N GLN A 1 -11.85 -25.77 15.65
CA GLN A 1 -10.70 -26.69 15.59
C GLN A 1 -9.92 -26.65 16.91
N PRO A 2 -9.49 -27.80 17.48
CA PRO A 2 -8.86 -27.87 18.81
C PRO A 2 -7.52 -27.13 18.92
N ALA A 3 -6.79 -26.94 17.82
CA ALA A 3 -5.53 -26.18 17.80
C ALA A 3 -5.71 -24.65 17.91
N ALA A 4 -6.92 -24.12 17.72
CA ALA A 4 -7.17 -22.67 17.75
C ALA A 4 -6.84 -22.03 19.10
N ALA A 5 -7.11 -22.72 20.21
CA ALA A 5 -6.77 -22.23 21.55
C ALA A 5 -5.25 -22.16 21.80
N LEU A 6 -4.47 -23.06 21.17
CA LEU A 6 -3.02 -23.03 21.24
C LEU A 6 -2.44 -21.87 20.42
N LEU A 7 -3.09 -21.51 19.31
CA LEU A 7 -2.67 -20.40 18.46
C LEU A 7 -2.66 -19.06 19.22
N ALA A 8 -3.68 -18.81 20.06
CA ALA A 8 -3.70 -17.61 20.91
C ALA A 8 -2.47 -17.52 21.83
N GLN A 9 -2.00 -18.66 22.35
CA GLN A 9 -0.79 -18.72 23.19
C GLN A 9 0.49 -18.47 22.39
N VAL A 10 0.53 -18.89 21.11
CA VAL A 10 1.66 -18.63 20.20
C VAL A 10 1.68 -17.16 19.80
N LEU A 11 0.54 -16.57 19.44
CA LEU A 11 0.42 -15.16 19.08
C LEU A 11 0.81 -14.22 20.24
N ALA A 12 0.55 -14.62 21.48
CA ALA A 12 0.96 -13.88 22.67
C ALA A 12 2.49 -13.87 22.91
N ARG A 13 3.28 -14.64 22.12
CA ARG A 13 4.74 -14.77 22.26
C ARG A 13 5.43 -14.16 21.04
N PRO A 14 5.95 -12.91 21.12
CA PRO A 14 6.58 -12.23 19.98
C PRO A 14 7.76 -12.97 19.35
N THR A 15 8.45 -13.82 20.11
CA THR A 15 9.55 -14.67 19.61
C THR A 15 9.08 -15.79 18.67
N LEU A 16 7.81 -16.21 18.80
CA LEU A 16 7.18 -17.23 17.96
C LEU A 16 6.23 -16.62 16.92
N SER A 17 5.86 -15.36 17.10
CA SER A 17 5.00 -14.59 16.19
C SER A 17 5.58 -13.17 16.03
N PRO A 18 6.67 -13.02 15.26
CA PRO A 18 7.24 -11.71 15.01
C PRO A 18 6.23 -10.84 14.22
N PRO A 19 6.13 -9.53 14.52
CA PRO A 19 5.26 -8.64 13.78
C PRO A 19 5.73 -8.49 12.33
N SER A 20 4.78 -8.29 11.42
CA SER A 20 5.06 -8.04 10.00
C SER A 20 4.15 -6.94 9.47
N SER A 21 4.72 -6.05 8.65
CA SER A 21 3.99 -5.03 7.88
C SER A 21 3.81 -5.45 6.40
N SER A 22 3.94 -6.76 6.11
CA SER A 22 3.86 -7.27 4.75
C SER A 22 2.44 -7.16 4.19
N LEU A 23 2.28 -6.37 3.13
CA LEU A 23 1.02 -6.30 2.39
C LEU A 23 0.59 -7.68 1.84
N GLY A 24 1.55 -8.54 1.46
CA GLY A 24 1.25 -9.91 1.01
C GLY A 24 0.55 -10.74 2.09
N ARG A 25 0.89 -10.55 3.37
CA ARG A 25 0.19 -11.22 4.48
C ARG A 25 -1.24 -10.73 4.66
N HIS A 26 -1.57 -9.49 4.27
CA HIS A 26 -2.96 -9.03 4.22
C HIS A 26 -3.76 -9.70 3.09
N PHE A 27 -3.15 -9.95 1.93
CA PHE A 27 -3.78 -10.78 0.89
C PHE A 27 -4.06 -12.19 1.42
N ASP A 28 -3.09 -12.82 2.09
CA ASP A 28 -3.28 -14.17 2.64
C ASP A 28 -4.38 -14.20 3.70
N ALA A 29 -4.42 -13.21 4.60
CA ALA A 29 -5.48 -13.08 5.60
C ALA A 29 -6.87 -12.93 4.95
N ALA A 30 -7.00 -12.05 3.95
CA ALA A 30 -8.25 -11.87 3.23
C ALA A 30 -8.69 -13.15 2.49
N ALA A 31 -7.76 -13.84 1.83
CA ALA A 31 -8.06 -15.10 1.14
C ALA A 31 -8.48 -16.20 2.11
N GLY A 32 -7.82 -16.30 3.27
CA GLY A 32 -8.17 -17.27 4.31
C GLY A 32 -9.54 -16.99 4.92
N LEU A 33 -9.85 -15.72 5.23
CA LEU A 33 -11.17 -15.32 5.76
C LEU A 33 -12.31 -15.61 4.78
N LEU A 34 -12.06 -15.46 3.48
CA LEU A 34 -13.03 -15.74 2.42
C LEU A 34 -13.05 -17.21 1.97
N GLY A 35 -12.27 -18.09 2.62
CA GLY A 35 -12.21 -19.52 2.30
C GLY A 35 -11.60 -19.84 0.93
N LEU A 36 -10.76 -18.96 0.38
CA LEU A 36 -10.19 -19.10 -0.97
C LEU A 36 -8.89 -19.89 -0.99
N CYS A 37 -8.10 -19.80 0.08
CA CYS A 37 -6.82 -20.48 0.20
C CYS A 37 -6.51 -20.72 1.68
N GLU A 38 -6.78 -21.94 2.15
CA GLU A 38 -6.46 -22.35 3.53
C GLU A 38 -5.01 -22.82 3.68
N VAL A 39 -4.46 -23.43 2.62
CA VAL A 39 -3.09 -23.94 2.57
C VAL A 39 -2.45 -23.47 1.27
N MET A 40 -1.37 -22.70 1.38
CA MET A 40 -0.60 -22.25 0.23
C MET A 40 0.39 -23.34 -0.21
N HIS A 41 0.36 -23.68 -1.49
CA HIS A 41 1.32 -24.60 -2.13
C HIS A 41 2.38 -23.83 -2.92
N ASN A 42 1.98 -22.69 -3.48
CA ASN A 42 2.84 -21.84 -4.31
C ASN A 42 2.92 -20.43 -3.74
N GLU A 43 3.97 -19.70 -4.12
CA GLU A 43 4.09 -18.29 -3.81
C GLU A 43 2.94 -17.48 -4.44
N ALA A 44 2.40 -16.52 -3.68
CA ALA A 44 1.31 -15.63 -4.07
C ALA A 44 -0.04 -16.30 -4.43
N GLU A 45 -0.21 -17.60 -4.17
CA GLU A 45 -1.44 -18.35 -4.51
C GLU A 45 -2.72 -17.68 -4.00
N ALA A 46 -2.73 -17.27 -2.73
CA ALA A 46 -3.85 -16.56 -2.11
C ALA A 46 -4.16 -15.22 -2.80
N ALA A 47 -3.13 -14.42 -3.09
CA ALA A 47 -3.27 -13.13 -3.77
C ALA A 47 -3.82 -13.29 -5.20
N ILE A 48 -3.35 -14.30 -5.94
CA ILE A 48 -3.82 -14.63 -7.29
C ILE A 48 -5.28 -15.12 -7.25
N ALA A 49 -5.64 -15.95 -6.27
CA ALA A 49 -7.01 -16.43 -6.10
C ALA A 49 -7.99 -15.27 -5.82
N LEU A 50 -7.62 -14.34 -4.94
CA LEU A 50 -8.38 -13.12 -4.67
C LEU A 50 -8.58 -12.26 -5.91
N GLU A 51 -7.50 -11.99 -6.66
CA GLU A 51 -7.55 -11.19 -7.88
C GLU A 51 -8.49 -11.80 -8.93
N ARG A 52 -8.31 -13.10 -9.19
CA ARG A 52 -9.11 -13.83 -10.18
C ARG A 52 -10.60 -13.77 -9.84
N LEU A 53 -10.94 -13.94 -8.56
CA LEU A 53 -12.33 -13.92 -8.12
C LEU A 53 -12.93 -12.51 -8.17
N ALA A 54 -12.15 -11.49 -7.80
CA ALA A 54 -12.55 -10.10 -7.87
C ALA A 54 -12.76 -9.60 -9.31
N SER A 55 -11.95 -10.05 -10.27
CA SER A 55 -11.96 -9.57 -11.67
C SER A 55 -13.32 -9.72 -12.38
N GLY A 56 -14.10 -10.74 -12.01
CA GLY A 56 -15.45 -10.99 -12.56
C GLY A 56 -16.59 -10.32 -11.79
N THR A 57 -16.30 -9.57 -10.72
CA THR A 57 -17.32 -9.12 -9.76
C THR A 57 -17.32 -7.60 -9.66
N ALA A 58 -18.49 -6.98 -9.76
CA ALA A 58 -18.62 -5.55 -9.55
C ALA A 58 -18.19 -5.19 -8.12
N ALA A 59 -17.25 -4.25 -7.98
CA ALA A 59 -16.80 -3.80 -6.68
C ALA A 59 -17.96 -3.13 -5.93
N PRO A 60 -18.23 -3.50 -4.67
CA PRO A 60 -19.15 -2.75 -3.83
C PRO A 60 -18.59 -1.35 -3.56
N GLU A 61 -19.46 -0.44 -3.12
CA GLU A 61 -19.03 0.90 -2.72
C GLU A 61 -17.99 0.83 -1.59
N VAL A 62 -16.91 1.57 -1.77
CA VAL A 62 -15.82 1.67 -0.79
C VAL A 62 -16.34 2.43 0.43
N THR A 63 -16.25 1.80 1.60
CA THR A 63 -16.69 2.40 2.86
C THR A 63 -15.49 2.98 3.62
N PRO A 64 -15.43 4.30 3.88
CA PRO A 64 -14.27 4.90 4.58
C PRO A 64 -13.97 4.31 5.97
N GLY A 65 -14.95 3.69 6.62
CA GLY A 65 -14.77 3.00 7.90
C GLY A 65 -14.02 1.66 7.83
N ASP A 66 -13.66 1.19 6.63
CA ASP A 66 -12.98 -0.08 6.42
C ASP A 66 -11.45 0.01 6.61
N TRP A 67 -10.90 1.22 6.78
CA TRP A 67 -9.49 1.41 7.16
C TRP A 67 -9.32 2.61 8.08
N ARG A 68 -8.14 2.73 8.69
CA ARG A 68 -7.72 3.92 9.45
C ARG A 68 -6.30 4.29 9.08
N ILE A 69 -5.98 5.57 9.16
CA ILE A 69 -4.62 6.08 9.03
C ILE A 69 -4.24 6.67 10.38
N CYS A 70 -3.14 6.19 10.96
CA CYS A 70 -2.69 6.52 12.30
C CYS A 70 -1.24 7.01 12.28
N ASP A 71 -0.86 7.77 13.30
CA ASP A 71 0.55 8.03 13.60
C ASP A 71 1.12 6.88 14.43
N ALA A 72 2.21 6.28 13.97
CA ALA A 72 2.99 5.34 14.77
C ALA A 72 3.54 6.07 16.00
N GLY A 73 2.90 5.84 17.15
CA GLY A 73 3.21 6.48 18.42
C GLY A 73 2.23 7.58 18.87
N GLY A 74 1.17 7.88 18.12
CA GLY A 74 0.10 8.79 18.50
C GLY A 74 -1.14 8.06 19.00
N ALA A 75 -1.55 8.32 20.25
CA ALA A 75 -2.85 7.86 20.74
C ALA A 75 -3.99 8.36 19.81
N LEU A 76 -4.95 7.48 19.52
CA LEU A 76 -6.14 7.70 18.69
C LEU A 76 -6.72 9.12 18.90
N ARG A 77 -6.51 10.04 17.95
CA ARG A 77 -7.18 11.34 17.95
C ARG A 77 -8.55 11.23 17.28
N GLY A 78 -9.58 11.32 18.12
CA GLY A 78 -10.97 11.44 17.73
C GLY A 78 -11.25 12.71 16.92
N GLN A 79 -12.21 12.53 16.03
CA GLN A 79 -12.82 13.45 15.07
C GLN A 79 -13.49 14.66 15.76
N ALA A 80 -13.24 15.88 15.26
CA ALA A 80 -14.13 17.03 15.38
C ALA A 80 -13.77 18.15 14.37
N ASP A 81 -14.65 18.30 13.39
CA ASP A 81 -15.11 19.47 12.63
C ASP A 81 -14.35 20.83 12.68
N GLY A 82 -14.29 21.47 11.50
CA GLY A 82 -14.41 22.93 11.44
C GLY A 82 -13.64 23.67 10.34
N ALA A 83 -14.16 23.58 9.12
CA ALA A 83 -14.11 24.56 8.02
C ALA A 83 -13.17 25.79 8.11
N ARG A 84 -12.43 26.04 7.03
CA ARG A 84 -12.30 27.38 6.42
C ARG A 84 -11.94 27.32 4.94
N SER A 85 -12.61 28.20 4.21
CA SER A 85 -12.67 28.37 2.76
C SER A 85 -11.56 29.31 2.25
N ARG A 86 -11.14 29.14 0.98
CA ARG A 86 -11.32 30.09 -0.17
C ARG A 86 -10.07 30.27 -1.07
N THR A 87 -10.27 30.01 -2.38
CA THR A 87 -9.77 30.69 -3.63
C THR A 87 -8.28 31.02 -3.76
N ASP A 88 -7.56 30.78 -4.87
CA ASP A 88 -7.78 31.28 -6.24
C ASP A 88 -6.88 30.51 -7.27
N ARG A 89 -7.33 30.56 -8.52
CA ARG A 89 -6.81 30.14 -9.84
C ARG A 89 -5.31 29.87 -10.05
N GLY A 90 -5.07 28.92 -10.94
CA GLY A 90 -3.91 28.92 -11.85
C GLY A 90 -3.86 27.65 -12.71
N ALA A 91 -4.23 27.74 -13.98
CA ALA A 91 -4.05 26.65 -14.95
C ALA A 91 -2.56 26.50 -15.30
N PRO A 92 -2.02 25.28 -15.48
CA PRO A 92 -0.72 25.12 -16.12
C PRO A 92 -0.87 24.62 -17.56
N ALA A 93 -0.08 25.27 -18.41
CA ALA A 93 0.18 24.90 -19.79
C ALA A 93 1.04 23.62 -19.88
N ALA A 94 0.96 22.99 -21.04
CA ALA A 94 1.73 21.80 -21.42
C ALA A 94 3.25 22.04 -21.37
N GLY A 95 4.00 21.08 -20.82
CA GLY A 95 5.46 21.10 -20.80
C GLY A 95 6.08 19.78 -20.35
N SER A 96 6.82 19.15 -21.29
CA SER A 96 7.97 18.22 -21.18
C SER A 96 8.26 17.46 -19.87
N VAL A 97 8.57 16.16 -20.06
CA VAL A 97 9.20 15.23 -19.10
C VAL A 97 10.37 15.90 -18.35
N PRO A 98 10.34 16.01 -17.01
CA PRO A 98 11.48 16.50 -16.23
C PRO A 98 12.61 15.47 -16.19
N GLN A 99 13.85 15.92 -16.47
CA GLN A 99 15.04 15.18 -16.07
C GLN A 99 15.19 15.28 -14.54
N PRO A 100 15.60 14.20 -13.85
CA PRO A 100 15.79 14.23 -12.40
C PRO A 100 16.90 15.24 -12.04
N ASP A 101 16.57 16.20 -11.16
CA ASP A 101 17.49 17.17 -10.57
C ASP A 101 18.33 16.47 -9.48
N ASP A 102 19.64 16.60 -9.59
CA ASP A 102 20.67 15.99 -8.73
C ASP A 102 20.78 16.64 -7.33
N ARG A 103 19.76 17.38 -6.86
CA ARG A 103 19.87 18.19 -5.64
C ARG A 103 18.84 17.82 -4.57
N ALA A 104 19.40 17.28 -3.49
CA ALA A 104 18.81 17.09 -2.16
C ALA A 104 17.68 16.06 -2.06
N HIS A 105 17.99 14.79 -2.35
CA HIS A 105 17.27 13.71 -1.71
C HIS A 105 17.65 13.67 -0.21
N PRO A 106 16.69 13.63 0.73
CA PRO A 106 17.02 13.30 2.11
C PRO A 106 17.75 11.96 2.07
N GLY A 107 18.97 11.94 2.61
CA GLY A 107 19.85 10.76 2.56
C GLY A 107 19.06 9.50 2.95
N ALA A 108 19.30 8.42 2.23
CA ALA A 108 18.66 7.13 2.46
C ALA A 108 18.73 6.76 3.95
N GLY A 109 17.61 6.93 4.68
CA GLY A 109 17.49 6.58 6.09
C GLY A 109 16.87 7.63 7.02
N ALA A 110 16.64 8.88 6.59
CA ALA A 110 15.90 9.83 7.43
C ALA A 110 14.38 9.59 7.30
N LEU A 111 13.75 9.13 8.39
CA LEU A 111 12.28 9.15 8.50
C LEU A 111 11.79 10.60 8.30
N PRO A 112 10.70 10.82 7.57
CA PRO A 112 10.16 12.16 7.40
C PRO A 112 9.82 12.79 8.76
N PRO A 113 9.95 14.12 8.90
CA PRO A 113 9.50 14.82 10.10
C PRO A 113 7.99 14.57 10.28
N GLY A 114 7.59 14.02 11.44
CA GLY A 114 6.19 13.70 11.75
C GLY A 114 5.87 12.25 12.14
N GLY A 115 6.88 11.39 12.32
CA GLY A 115 6.67 9.99 12.70
C GLY A 115 6.23 9.11 11.53
N THR A 116 6.13 7.79 11.76
CA THR A 116 5.70 6.85 10.72
C THR A 116 4.18 6.89 10.59
N LEU A 117 3.67 7.01 9.36
CA LEU A 117 2.25 6.84 9.08
C LEU A 117 1.92 5.35 8.99
N GLU A 118 0.90 4.88 9.70
CA GLU A 118 0.41 3.51 9.68
C GLU A 118 -0.97 3.43 9.03
N LEU A 119 -1.13 2.49 8.09
CA LEU A 119 -2.41 2.14 7.51
C LEU A 119 -2.96 0.87 8.20
N ASP A 120 -4.03 1.03 8.97
CA ASP A 120 -4.73 -0.06 9.66
C ASP A 120 -5.88 -0.60 8.79
N LEU A 121 -5.71 -1.81 8.28
CA LEU A 121 -6.71 -2.56 7.50
C LEU A 121 -7.50 -3.56 8.36
N HIS A 122 -7.33 -3.56 9.68
CA HIS A 122 -8.08 -4.45 10.57
C HIS A 122 -9.60 -4.33 10.42
N PRO A 123 -10.20 -3.12 10.26
CA PRO A 123 -11.66 -3.02 10.06
C PRO A 123 -12.13 -3.73 8.79
N LEU A 124 -11.39 -3.62 7.69
CA LEU A 124 -11.65 -4.37 6.46
C LEU A 124 -11.60 -5.88 6.70
N LEU A 125 -10.57 -6.37 7.40
CA LEU A 125 -10.45 -7.81 7.69
C LEU A 125 -11.61 -8.32 8.55
N LEU A 126 -12.05 -7.57 9.57
CA LEU A 126 -13.24 -7.93 10.35
C LEU A 126 -14.48 -8.04 9.46
N ARG A 127 -14.67 -7.08 8.54
CA ARG A 127 -15.80 -7.14 7.59
C ARG A 127 -15.72 -8.35 6.67
N LEU A 128 -14.54 -8.73 6.20
CA LEU A 128 -14.35 -9.91 5.36
C LEU A 128 -14.62 -11.22 6.12
N ALA A 129 -14.39 -11.25 7.43
CA ALA A 129 -14.70 -12.41 8.26
C ALA A 129 -16.21 -12.71 8.32
N ASP A 130 -17.04 -11.67 8.22
CA ASP A 130 -18.51 -11.76 8.22
C ASP A 130 -19.11 -11.76 6.80
N GLU A 131 -18.28 -11.80 5.75
CA GLU A 131 -18.74 -11.71 4.36
C GLU A 131 -19.17 -13.10 3.84
N PRO A 132 -20.47 -13.34 3.59
CA PRO A 132 -20.95 -14.65 3.16
C PRO A 132 -20.66 -14.97 1.69
N GLU A 133 -20.35 -13.96 0.87
CA GLU A 133 -20.16 -14.10 -0.57
C GLU A 133 -18.68 -13.85 -0.93
N PRO A 134 -17.86 -14.90 -1.14
CA PRO A 134 -16.43 -14.76 -1.33
C PRO A 134 -16.05 -13.84 -2.49
N ALA A 135 -16.83 -13.86 -3.58
CA ALA A 135 -16.58 -13.02 -4.74
C ALA A 135 -16.79 -11.53 -4.44
N ARG A 136 -17.86 -11.20 -3.71
CA ARG A 136 -18.12 -9.84 -3.23
C ARG A 136 -17.05 -9.40 -2.24
N GLY A 137 -16.61 -10.30 -1.36
CA GLY A 137 -15.51 -10.05 -0.42
C GLY A 137 -14.18 -9.76 -1.10
N ALA A 138 -13.82 -10.55 -2.11
CA ALA A 138 -12.60 -10.35 -2.89
C ALA A 138 -12.63 -9.00 -3.62
N ALA A 139 -13.76 -8.67 -4.28
CA ALA A 139 -13.94 -7.38 -4.94
C ALA A 139 -13.88 -6.20 -3.94
N ARG A 140 -14.49 -6.35 -2.76
CA ARG A 140 -14.40 -5.37 -1.67
C ARG A 140 -12.97 -5.16 -1.21
N PHE A 141 -12.22 -6.25 -0.99
CA PHE A 141 -10.84 -6.18 -0.54
C PHE A 141 -9.98 -5.37 -1.52
N GLN A 142 -10.06 -5.69 -2.82
CA GLN A 142 -9.30 -4.99 -3.86
C GLN A 142 -9.65 -3.50 -3.93
N ALA A 143 -10.94 -3.17 -3.98
CA ALA A 143 -11.40 -1.78 -4.08
C ALA A 143 -11.04 -0.96 -2.83
N THR A 144 -11.22 -1.55 -1.65
CA THR A 144 -10.92 -0.89 -0.38
C THR A 144 -9.42 -0.71 -0.20
N LEU A 145 -8.61 -1.72 -0.52
CA LEU A 145 -7.16 -1.62 -0.43
C LEU A 145 -6.61 -0.51 -1.33
N ALA A 146 -7.08 -0.43 -2.59
CA ALA A 146 -6.66 0.63 -3.51
C ALA A 146 -7.03 2.01 -2.97
N ALA A 147 -8.28 2.21 -2.50
CA ALA A 147 -8.73 3.47 -1.94
C ALA A 147 -7.96 3.86 -0.66
N ALA A 148 -7.71 2.89 0.21
CA ALA A 148 -6.97 3.07 1.45
C ALA A 148 -5.50 3.49 1.19
N LEU A 149 -4.84 2.87 0.21
CA LEU A 149 -3.48 3.25 -0.20
C LEU A 149 -3.44 4.65 -0.81
N VAL A 150 -4.43 5.03 -1.63
CA VAL A 150 -4.53 6.41 -2.17
C VAL A 150 -4.66 7.41 -1.04
N ALA A 151 -5.56 7.18 -0.08
CA ALA A 151 -5.74 8.05 1.07
C ALA A 151 -4.46 8.14 1.93
N TRP A 152 -3.75 7.02 2.10
CA TRP A 152 -2.49 6.97 2.85
C TRP A 152 -1.37 7.75 2.17
N VAL A 153 -1.27 7.67 0.84
CA VAL A 153 -0.32 8.46 0.05
C VAL A 153 -0.67 9.96 0.06
N GLU A 154 -1.95 10.32 0.07
CA GLU A 154 -2.40 11.70 0.22
C GLU A 154 -2.02 12.30 1.58
N GLU A 155 -2.19 11.54 2.66
CA GLU A 155 -1.74 11.95 3.98
C GLU A 155 -0.21 12.09 4.04
N ALA A 156 0.53 11.16 3.41
CA ALA A 156 1.98 11.26 3.31
C ALA A 156 2.44 12.49 2.52
N ARG A 157 1.73 12.88 1.46
CA ARG A 157 1.99 14.13 0.71
C ARG A 157 1.77 15.37 1.55
N GLN A 158 0.76 15.41 2.42
CA GLN A 158 0.53 16.55 3.30
C GLN A 158 1.73 16.81 4.24
N ARG A 159 2.45 15.76 4.63
CA ARG A 159 3.60 15.83 5.54
C ARG A 159 4.92 16.12 4.84
N THR A 160 5.10 15.58 3.63
CA THR A 160 6.38 15.61 2.92
C THR A 160 6.42 16.63 1.78
N GLY A 161 5.27 17.05 1.27
CA GLY A 161 5.14 17.83 0.04
C GLY A 161 5.41 17.02 -1.23
N CYS A 162 5.75 15.73 -1.14
CA CYS A 162 6.07 14.91 -2.31
C CYS A 162 4.83 14.65 -3.18
N ALA A 163 4.95 14.94 -4.47
CA ALA A 163 3.89 14.71 -5.46
C ALA A 163 4.22 13.60 -6.46
N THR A 164 5.40 13.00 -6.39
CA THR A 164 5.81 11.86 -7.21
C THR A 164 5.74 10.58 -6.38
N VAL A 165 5.08 9.55 -6.91
CA VAL A 165 4.86 8.25 -6.27
C VAL A 165 5.44 7.16 -7.15
N VAL A 166 6.24 6.27 -6.56
CA VAL A 166 6.76 5.08 -7.23
C VAL A 166 5.96 3.86 -6.79
N LEU A 167 5.39 3.13 -7.73
CA LEU A 167 4.69 1.86 -7.51
C LEU A 167 5.63 0.69 -7.83
N SER A 168 5.93 -0.13 -6.83
CA SER A 168 6.82 -1.28 -6.92
C SER A 168 6.47 -2.34 -5.88
N GLY A 169 7.19 -3.46 -5.87
CA GLY A 169 6.98 -4.61 -4.99
C GLY A 169 6.10 -5.71 -5.59
N GLY A 170 6.22 -6.93 -5.08
CA GLY A 170 5.54 -8.11 -5.63
C GLY A 170 4.00 -8.02 -5.67
N CYS A 171 3.39 -7.29 -4.73
CA CYS A 171 1.93 -7.07 -4.70
C CYS A 171 1.42 -6.27 -5.90
N LEU A 172 2.30 -5.51 -6.58
CA LEU A 172 1.95 -4.72 -7.77
C LEU A 172 1.91 -5.57 -9.05
N HIS A 173 2.16 -6.89 -8.98
CA HIS A 173 1.75 -7.80 -10.03
C HIS A 173 0.22 -8.00 -10.08
N ASN A 174 -0.48 -7.65 -8.99
CA ASN A 174 -1.93 -7.68 -8.98
C ASN A 174 -2.47 -6.56 -9.89
N ARG A 175 -3.12 -6.94 -10.99
CA ARG A 175 -3.53 -5.99 -12.01
C ARG A 175 -4.66 -5.09 -11.53
N LEU A 176 -5.61 -5.63 -10.78
CA LEU A 176 -6.71 -4.83 -10.22
C LEU A 176 -6.19 -3.72 -9.32
N LEU A 177 -5.22 -4.04 -8.45
CA LEU A 177 -4.58 -3.07 -7.58
C LEU A 177 -3.74 -2.06 -8.37
N ALA A 178 -2.87 -2.54 -9.26
CA ALA A 178 -1.99 -1.69 -10.05
C ALA A 178 -2.78 -0.72 -10.94
N ASP A 179 -3.78 -1.21 -11.67
CA ASP A 179 -4.64 -0.40 -12.54
C ASP A 179 -5.42 0.64 -11.72
N ALA A 180 -5.97 0.26 -10.56
CA ALA A 180 -6.67 1.18 -9.69
C ALA A 180 -5.77 2.31 -9.17
N LEU A 181 -4.53 1.99 -8.76
CA LEU A 181 -3.57 3.01 -8.28
C LEU A 181 -3.08 3.91 -9.43
N HIS A 182 -2.78 3.34 -10.59
CA HIS A 182 -2.40 4.09 -11.79
C HIS A 182 -3.52 5.01 -12.30
N ALA A 183 -4.79 4.67 -12.06
CA ALA A 183 -5.90 5.55 -12.38
C ALA A 183 -6.15 6.62 -11.30
N ALA A 184 -6.17 6.23 -10.03
CA ALA A 184 -6.62 7.09 -8.94
C ALA A 184 -5.59 8.15 -8.53
N LEU A 185 -4.29 7.80 -8.47
CA LEU A 185 -3.26 8.73 -8.02
C LEU A 185 -3.07 9.92 -8.98
N PRO A 186 -3.01 9.75 -10.32
CA PRO A 186 -2.93 10.90 -11.23
C PRO A 186 -4.17 11.79 -11.18
N ALA A 187 -5.36 11.22 -10.95
CA ALA A 187 -6.58 11.99 -10.75
C ALA A 187 -6.53 12.89 -9.48
N ARG A 188 -5.62 12.61 -8.54
CA ARG A 188 -5.31 13.43 -7.36
C ARG A 188 -4.08 14.31 -7.54
N GLY A 189 -3.56 14.42 -8.76
CA GLY A 189 -2.43 15.28 -9.09
C GLY A 189 -1.09 14.74 -8.61
N PHE A 190 -0.93 13.41 -8.56
CA PHE A 190 0.36 12.76 -8.39
C PHE A 190 0.97 12.42 -9.74
N GLU A 191 2.29 12.57 -9.86
CA GLU A 191 3.07 11.89 -10.88
C GLU A 191 3.31 10.45 -10.42
N VAL A 192 2.99 9.47 -11.26
CA VAL A 192 3.12 8.05 -10.91
C VAL A 192 4.15 7.38 -11.80
N LEU A 193 5.18 6.82 -11.16
CA LEU A 193 6.22 6.03 -11.80
C LEU A 193 6.01 4.56 -11.44
N GLY A 194 6.16 3.66 -12.40
CA GLY A 194 5.98 2.23 -12.19
C GLY A 194 6.94 1.41 -13.05
N ALA A 195 7.13 0.15 -12.67
CA ALA A 195 7.95 -0.77 -13.44
C ALA A 195 7.28 -1.11 -14.78
N HIS A 196 7.97 -0.84 -15.90
CA HIS A 196 7.43 -1.09 -17.25
C HIS A 196 8.19 -2.19 -18.01
N ARG A 197 9.53 -2.20 -17.93
CA ARG A 197 10.38 -3.16 -18.67
C ARG A 197 10.92 -4.29 -17.79
N LEU A 198 10.80 -4.14 -16.48
CA LEU A 198 11.30 -5.07 -15.47
C LEU A 198 10.17 -5.39 -14.51
N SER A 199 10.32 -6.50 -13.79
CA SER A 199 9.35 -6.88 -12.76
C SER A 199 9.36 -5.83 -11.63
N PRO A 200 8.18 -5.44 -11.11
CA PRO A 200 8.10 -4.67 -9.87
C PRO A 200 8.52 -5.51 -8.64
N GLY A 201 8.59 -6.84 -8.75
CA GLY A 201 9.02 -7.73 -7.66
C GLY A 201 10.51 -8.03 -7.65
N ASP A 202 10.88 -9.08 -6.92
CA ASP A 202 12.27 -9.41 -6.57
C ASP A 202 13.18 -9.65 -7.80
N ALA A 203 12.62 -10.06 -8.93
CA ALA A 203 13.36 -10.19 -10.18
C ALA A 203 13.95 -8.85 -10.68
N GLY A 204 13.39 -7.70 -10.27
CA GLY A 204 13.92 -6.36 -10.55
C GLY A 204 14.89 -5.82 -9.50
N LEU A 205 15.06 -6.51 -8.37
CA LEU A 205 15.71 -5.97 -7.17
C LEU A 205 17.21 -5.73 -7.37
N ALA A 206 17.89 -6.62 -8.11
CA ALA A 206 19.32 -6.48 -8.40
C ALA A 206 19.66 -5.17 -9.14
N LEU A 207 18.77 -4.68 -10.01
CA LEU A 207 18.97 -3.39 -10.69
C LEU A 207 18.90 -2.23 -9.70
N GLY A 208 17.89 -2.21 -8.82
CA GLY A 208 17.75 -1.19 -7.79
C GLY A 208 18.96 -1.14 -6.87
N GLN A 209 19.48 -2.32 -6.48
CA GLN A 209 20.70 -2.43 -5.68
C GLN A 209 21.92 -1.85 -6.41
N ALA A 210 22.12 -2.19 -7.69
CA ALA A 210 23.22 -1.67 -8.49
C ALA A 210 23.14 -0.15 -8.64
N TRP A 211 21.95 0.40 -8.90
CA TRP A 211 21.74 1.84 -9.03
C TRP A 211 22.06 2.59 -7.73
N VAL A 212 21.59 2.09 -6.58
CA VAL A 212 21.90 2.69 -5.26
C VAL A 212 23.40 2.65 -4.97
N ALA A 213 24.05 1.52 -5.27
CA ALA A 213 25.50 1.39 -5.09
C ALA A 213 26.28 2.39 -5.96
N MET A 214 25.89 2.57 -7.23
CA MET A 214 26.51 3.54 -8.13
C MET A 214 26.39 4.98 -7.60
N HIS A 215 25.22 5.38 -7.10
CA HIS A 215 25.01 6.73 -6.56
C HIS A 215 25.81 6.97 -5.27
N ARG A 216 25.88 5.97 -4.40
CA ARG A 216 26.72 6.06 -3.18
C ARG A 216 28.20 6.20 -3.51
N LEU A 217 28.70 5.45 -4.50
CA LEU A 217 30.10 5.51 -4.91
C LEU A 217 30.46 6.81 -5.63
N ALA A 218 29.53 7.40 -6.38
CA ALA A 218 29.71 8.71 -7.00
C ALA A 218 29.79 9.82 -5.93
N ALA A 219 28.89 9.82 -4.95
CA ALA A 219 28.88 10.78 -3.86
C ALA A 219 30.16 10.75 -3.01
N THR A 220 30.74 9.56 -2.76
CA THR A 220 32.00 9.43 -2.00
C THR A 220 33.26 9.83 -2.76
N LYS A 221 33.18 10.09 -4.08
CA LYS A 221 34.34 10.51 -4.89
C LYS A 221 34.45 12.03 -5.02
N GLU A 222 33.42 12.77 -4.62
CA GLU A 222 33.38 14.24 -4.69
C GLU A 222 33.75 14.92 -3.35
N ASP A 223 34.00 14.12 -2.29
CA ASP A 223 34.59 14.52 -1.00
C ASP A 223 36.09 14.20 -0.95
#